data_AF-A0A529LBL3-F1
#
_entry.id   AF-A0A529LBL3-F1
#
_cell.length_a   1.000
_cell.length_b   1.000
_cell.length_c   1.000
_cell.angle_alpha   90.00
_cell.angle_beta   90.00
_cell.angle_gamma   90.00
#
_symmetry.space_group_name_H-M   'P 1'
#
loop_
_entity.id
_entity.type
_entity.pdbx_description
1 polymer ?
#
loop_
_entity_poly.entity_id
_entity_poly.type
_entity_poly.pdbx_seq_one_letter_code
_entity_poly.pdbx_strand_id
1 'polypeptide(L)'
;SIDTARGVVNADPAKPDLDKLPTDTFGTVEFRDGRMVASIGGKDVEILSSLNGQANWAAMNSNATLSATGIWRGESVALDVASARPLVLFAGGTAPLTLSFKAAPATFSFDGTASMSENTYFDGQAKFSAPSLRRVLEWSQAGIAPGAAIGSVSISSKITATGGRVKFDNTAIALDNNPGMGALDLSLGAQPVISGTLA
;
A
#
# COMPACT_ATOMS: atom_id res chain seq x y z
N SER A 1 -16.58 -19.87 -0.59
CA SER A 1 -16.21 -18.94 -1.68
C SER A 1 -16.13 -17.50 -1.16
N ILE A 2 -15.66 -16.54 -1.98
CA ILE A 2 -15.65 -15.11 -1.64
C ILE A 2 -17.06 -14.57 -1.32
N ASP A 3 -18.09 -15.07 -1.99
CA ASP A 3 -19.47 -14.62 -1.75
C ASP A 3 -20.00 -15.09 -0.39
N THR A 4 -19.62 -16.29 0.06
CA THR A 4 -19.89 -16.74 1.44
C THR A 4 -19.24 -15.79 2.45
N ALA A 5 -17.97 -15.43 2.23
CA ALA A 5 -17.26 -14.54 3.12
C ALA A 5 -17.89 -13.14 3.17
N ARG A 6 -18.32 -12.60 2.02
CA ARG A 6 -19.11 -11.35 1.95
C ARG A 6 -20.39 -11.45 2.76
N GLY A 7 -21.12 -12.56 2.67
CA GLY A 7 -22.31 -12.81 3.49
C GLY A 7 -22.02 -12.78 4.98
N VAL A 8 -20.91 -13.41 5.42
CA VAL A 8 -20.47 -13.40 6.83
C VAL A 8 -20.09 -11.99 7.30
N VAL A 9 -19.34 -11.25 6.49
CA VAL A 9 -18.95 -9.86 6.79
C VAL A 9 -20.16 -8.94 6.85
N ASN A 10 -21.10 -9.06 5.92
CA ASN A 10 -22.28 -8.19 5.86
C ASN A 10 -23.26 -8.45 7.03
N ALA A 11 -23.25 -9.66 7.61
CA ALA A 11 -24.10 -9.99 8.75
C ALA A 11 -23.69 -9.26 10.04
N ASP A 12 -22.38 -9.08 10.27
CA ASP A 12 -21.84 -8.24 11.34
C ASP A 12 -20.49 -7.64 10.90
N PRO A 13 -20.49 -6.44 10.29
CA PRO A 13 -19.26 -5.82 9.78
C PRO A 13 -18.25 -5.47 10.88
N ALA A 14 -18.71 -5.24 12.11
CA ALA A 14 -17.83 -4.91 13.23
C ALA A 14 -17.16 -6.16 13.81
N LYS A 15 -17.86 -7.29 13.79
CA LYS A 15 -17.39 -8.55 14.35
C LYS A 15 -17.90 -9.76 13.55
N PRO A 16 -17.35 -10.00 12.34
CA PRO A 16 -17.76 -11.13 11.52
C PRO A 16 -17.52 -12.46 12.22
N ASP A 17 -18.46 -13.38 12.06
CA ASP A 17 -18.39 -14.74 12.60
C ASP A 17 -17.40 -15.59 11.79
N LEU A 18 -16.13 -15.58 12.22
CA LEU A 18 -15.02 -16.19 11.49
C LEU A 18 -15.14 -17.71 11.35
N ASP A 19 -15.90 -18.37 12.22
CA ASP A 19 -16.14 -19.81 12.17
C ASP A 19 -17.02 -20.21 10.98
N LYS A 20 -17.74 -19.24 10.39
CA LYS A 20 -18.54 -19.41 9.17
C LYS A 20 -17.76 -19.12 7.89
N LEU A 21 -16.48 -18.78 7.98
CA LEU A 21 -15.67 -18.56 6.78
C LEU A 21 -15.37 -19.88 6.07
N PRO A 22 -15.30 -19.88 4.74
CA PRO A 22 -14.81 -21.01 3.96
C PRO A 22 -13.43 -21.46 4.45
N THR A 23 -13.27 -22.77 4.62
CA THR A 23 -12.03 -23.41 5.09
C THR A 23 -11.29 -24.15 3.97
N ASP A 24 -11.77 -24.00 2.73
CA ASP A 24 -11.20 -24.63 1.55
C ASP A 24 -9.70 -24.33 1.46
N THR A 25 -8.91 -25.34 1.10
CA THR A 25 -7.47 -25.16 0.86
C THR A 25 -7.25 -24.29 -0.38
N PHE A 26 -6.18 -23.51 -0.37
CA PHE A 26 -5.80 -22.66 -1.51
C PHE A 26 -4.39 -23.00 -1.99
N GLY A 27 -3.36 -22.70 -1.20
CA GLY A 27 -1.98 -23.14 -1.42
C GLY A 27 -0.99 -22.01 -1.69
N THR A 28 0.06 -22.32 -2.45
CA THR A 28 1.16 -21.41 -2.77
C THR A 28 1.18 -21.12 -4.26
N VAL A 29 1.36 -19.85 -4.62
CA VAL A 29 1.54 -19.39 -6.00
C VAL A 29 2.95 -18.82 -6.13
N GLU A 30 3.70 -19.30 -7.12
CA GLU A 30 5.03 -18.78 -7.45
C GLU A 30 5.03 -18.17 -8.84
N PHE A 31 5.72 -17.06 -9.01
CA PHE A 31 5.97 -16.44 -10.31
C PHE A 31 7.46 -16.17 -10.46
N ARG A 32 7.96 -16.42 -11.67
CA ARG A 32 9.38 -16.28 -12.02
C ARG A 32 9.52 -15.57 -13.36
N ASP A 33 10.49 -14.67 -13.43
CA ASP A 33 10.83 -13.89 -14.64
C ASP A 33 9.62 -13.25 -15.34
N GLY A 34 8.67 -12.77 -14.53
CA GLY A 34 7.46 -12.11 -15.00
C GLY A 34 7.71 -10.68 -15.47
N ARG A 35 6.73 -10.15 -16.20
CA ARG A 35 6.65 -8.72 -16.55
C ARG A 35 5.23 -8.20 -16.40
N MET A 36 5.10 -6.93 -16.06
CA MET A 36 3.83 -6.21 -16.08
C MET A 36 3.85 -5.16 -17.17
N VAL A 37 2.82 -5.16 -18.00
CA VAL A 37 2.62 -4.19 -19.08
C VAL A 37 1.30 -3.45 -18.85
N ALA A 38 1.28 -2.16 -19.15
CA ALA A 38 0.08 -1.34 -19.14
C ALA A 38 -0.18 -0.80 -20.56
N SER A 39 -1.44 -0.83 -21.00
CA SER A 39 -1.85 -0.21 -22.25
C SER A 39 -2.12 1.28 -22.01
N ILE A 40 -1.22 2.15 -22.49
CA ILE A 40 -1.31 3.61 -22.37
C ILE A 40 -1.39 4.20 -23.77
N GLY A 41 -2.51 4.85 -24.09
CA GLY A 41 -2.72 5.44 -25.43
C GLY A 41 -2.70 4.41 -26.57
N GLY A 42 -3.13 3.17 -26.30
CA GLY A 42 -3.14 2.07 -27.26
C GLY A 42 -1.77 1.44 -27.51
N LYS A 43 -0.76 1.75 -26.68
CA LYS A 43 0.56 1.11 -26.71
C LYS A 43 0.83 0.38 -25.42
N ASP A 44 1.40 -0.83 -25.54
CA ASP A 44 1.89 -1.57 -24.40
C ASP A 44 3.19 -0.94 -23.90
N VAL A 45 3.19 -0.53 -22.63
CA VAL A 45 4.34 0.03 -21.93
C VAL A 45 4.70 -0.94 -20.81
N GLU A 46 5.95 -1.41 -20.81
CA GLU A 46 6.46 -2.21 -19.70
C GLU A 46 6.60 -1.34 -18.45
N ILE A 47 5.94 -1.77 -17.38
CA ILE A 47 5.93 -1.09 -16.08
C ILE A 47 6.91 -1.74 -15.12
N LEU A 48 7.02 -3.07 -15.15
CA LEU A 48 7.86 -3.83 -14.24
C LEU A 48 8.39 -5.08 -14.94
N SER A 49 9.66 -5.38 -14.73
CA SER A 49 10.34 -6.55 -15.32
C SER A 49 11.08 -7.37 -14.26
N SER A 50 11.56 -8.55 -14.65
CA SER A 50 12.25 -9.49 -13.76
C SER A 50 11.44 -9.78 -12.49
N LEU A 51 10.11 -9.85 -12.62
CA LEU A 51 9.20 -10.02 -11.50
C LEU A 51 9.28 -11.46 -10.99
N ASN A 52 9.73 -11.60 -9.75
CA ASN A 52 9.91 -12.88 -9.08
C ASN A 52 9.26 -12.84 -7.70
N GLY A 53 8.59 -13.90 -7.27
CA GLY A 53 7.96 -13.90 -5.97
C GLY A 53 7.07 -15.09 -5.68
N GLN A 54 6.51 -15.08 -4.48
CA GLN A 54 5.71 -16.16 -3.91
C GLN A 54 4.58 -15.57 -3.06
N ALA A 55 3.37 -16.07 -3.27
CA ALA A 55 2.23 -15.84 -2.41
C ALA A 55 1.88 -17.15 -1.68
N ASN A 56 1.83 -17.12 -0.36
CA ASN A 56 1.44 -18.27 0.46
C ASN A 56 0.09 -18.00 1.12
N TRP A 57 -0.88 -18.87 0.88
CA TRP A 57 -2.19 -18.80 1.49
C TRP A 57 -2.75 -20.22 1.66
N ALA A 58 -2.45 -20.89 2.76
CA ALA A 58 -2.72 -22.33 2.89
C ALA A 58 -4.20 -22.70 2.76
N ALA A 59 -5.09 -21.91 3.38
CA ALA A 59 -6.53 -22.10 3.33
C ALA A 59 -7.27 -20.75 3.33
N MET A 60 -8.49 -20.72 2.81
CA MET A 60 -9.29 -19.50 2.69
C MET A 60 -9.45 -18.74 4.02
N ASN A 61 -9.55 -19.43 5.15
CA ASN A 61 -9.64 -18.83 6.48
C ASN A 61 -8.28 -18.65 7.20
N SER A 62 -7.16 -18.94 6.55
CA SER A 62 -5.81 -18.77 7.12
C SER A 62 -5.22 -17.40 6.82
N ASN A 63 -4.09 -17.09 7.45
CA ASN A 63 -3.25 -15.96 7.05
C ASN A 63 -2.71 -16.15 5.62
N ALA A 64 -2.31 -15.04 4.99
CA ALA A 64 -1.59 -15.03 3.73
C ALA A 64 -0.39 -14.08 3.77
N THR A 65 0.63 -14.43 3.01
CA THR A 65 1.81 -13.61 2.75
C THR A 65 2.10 -13.52 1.26
N LEU A 66 2.71 -12.43 0.83
CA LEU A 66 3.24 -12.22 -0.51
C LEU A 66 4.63 -11.58 -0.37
N SER A 67 5.64 -12.18 -1.01
CA SER A 67 6.96 -11.59 -1.17
C SER A 67 7.28 -11.52 -2.66
N ALA A 68 7.68 -10.36 -3.14
CA ALA A 68 7.95 -10.09 -4.54
C ALA A 68 9.18 -9.20 -4.72
N THR A 69 9.89 -9.40 -5.81
CA THR A 69 11.01 -8.56 -6.27
C THR A 69 10.89 -8.30 -7.75
N GLY A 70 11.48 -7.22 -8.23
CA GLY A 70 11.56 -6.94 -9.66
C GLY A 70 12.34 -5.67 -9.96
N ILE A 71 12.27 -5.23 -11.20
CA ILE A 71 12.91 -4.01 -11.69
C ILE A 71 11.80 -3.03 -12.09
N TRP A 72 11.76 -1.88 -11.43
CA TRP A 72 10.84 -0.79 -11.75
C TRP A 72 11.64 0.46 -12.12
N ARG A 73 11.53 0.87 -13.40
CA ARG A 73 12.23 2.06 -13.93
C ARG A 73 13.74 2.04 -13.67
N GLY A 74 14.36 0.88 -13.89
CA GLY A 74 15.79 0.66 -13.71
C GLY A 74 16.24 0.42 -12.27
N GLU A 75 15.33 0.43 -11.30
CA GLU A 75 15.65 0.19 -9.88
C GLU A 75 15.12 -1.16 -9.42
N SER A 76 15.95 -1.88 -8.66
CA SER A 76 15.49 -3.09 -7.96
C SER A 76 14.52 -2.70 -6.85
N VAL A 77 13.37 -3.38 -6.83
CA VAL A 77 12.32 -3.20 -5.84
C VAL A 77 12.01 -4.52 -5.15
N ALA A 78 11.62 -4.43 -3.88
CA ALA A 78 11.09 -5.53 -3.09
C ALA A 78 9.80 -5.11 -2.41
N LEU A 79 8.83 -6.03 -2.38
CA LEU A 79 7.52 -5.87 -1.76
C LEU A 79 7.22 -7.09 -0.89
N ASP A 80 6.88 -6.84 0.36
CA ASP A 80 6.33 -7.83 1.28
C ASP A 80 4.95 -7.37 1.75
N VAL A 81 3.97 -8.26 1.73
CA VAL A 81 2.61 -8.02 2.21
C VAL A 81 2.18 -9.19 3.08
N ALA A 82 1.54 -8.93 4.21
CA ALA A 82 0.91 -9.98 5.01
C ALA A 82 -0.45 -9.54 5.56
N SER A 83 -1.37 -10.51 5.67
CA SER A 83 -2.63 -10.32 6.37
C SER A 83 -2.95 -11.58 7.17
N ALA A 84 -3.38 -11.39 8.41
CA ALA A 84 -3.88 -12.49 9.23
C ALA A 84 -5.24 -13.00 8.75
N ARG A 85 -6.01 -12.18 8.01
CA ARG A 85 -7.38 -12.46 7.56
C ARG A 85 -7.63 -11.92 6.15
N PRO A 86 -6.88 -12.40 5.13
CA PRO A 86 -6.99 -11.93 3.75
C PRO A 86 -8.40 -12.10 3.17
N LEU A 87 -9.12 -13.19 3.50
CA LEU A 87 -10.48 -13.37 2.98
C LEU A 87 -11.48 -12.34 3.51
N VAL A 88 -11.34 -11.95 4.78
CA VAL A 88 -12.16 -10.88 5.38
C VAL A 88 -11.86 -9.56 4.69
N LEU A 89 -10.57 -9.24 4.45
CA LEU A 89 -10.13 -8.05 3.71
C LEU A 89 -10.81 -7.97 2.33
N PHE A 90 -10.70 -9.03 1.53
CA PHE A 90 -11.26 -9.11 0.17
C PHE A 90 -12.79 -9.18 0.15
N ALA A 91 -13.41 -9.68 1.23
CA ALA A 91 -14.85 -9.66 1.41
C ALA A 91 -15.39 -8.26 1.81
N GLY A 92 -14.52 -7.27 1.99
CA GLY A 92 -14.87 -5.90 2.37
C GLY A 92 -14.92 -5.67 3.88
N GLY A 93 -14.56 -6.66 4.70
CA GLY A 93 -14.42 -6.50 6.14
C GLY A 93 -13.08 -5.87 6.52
N THR A 94 -13.00 -5.36 7.75
CA THR A 94 -11.75 -4.81 8.29
C THR A 94 -10.84 -5.93 8.75
N ALA A 95 -9.61 -5.99 8.21
CA ALA A 95 -8.63 -7.02 8.54
C ALA A 95 -7.21 -6.42 8.72
N PRO A 96 -6.36 -7.02 9.56
CA PRO A 96 -4.97 -6.61 9.69
C PRO A 96 -4.21 -6.72 8.38
N LEU A 97 -3.37 -5.74 8.09
CA LEU A 97 -2.53 -5.65 6.89
C LEU A 97 -1.18 -5.04 7.25
N THR A 98 -0.10 -5.72 6.89
CA THR A 98 1.24 -5.16 6.89
C THR A 98 1.78 -5.10 5.46
N LEU A 99 2.53 -4.05 5.15
CA LEU A 99 3.17 -3.86 3.86
C LEU A 99 4.57 -3.28 4.09
N SER A 100 5.58 -3.85 3.43
CA SER A 100 6.91 -3.25 3.31
C SER A 100 7.29 -3.16 1.86
N PHE A 101 7.69 -1.97 1.42
CA PHE A 101 8.21 -1.72 0.10
C PHE A 101 9.61 -1.11 0.21
N LYS A 102 10.55 -1.63 -0.56
CA LYS A 102 11.95 -1.20 -0.55
C LYS A 102 12.46 -1.01 -1.97
N ALA A 103 13.10 0.13 -2.19
CA ALA A 103 13.88 0.43 -3.38
C ALA A 103 15.04 1.34 -2.97
N ALA A 104 16.08 1.46 -3.80
CA ALA A 104 17.19 2.38 -3.49
C ALA A 104 16.72 3.85 -3.32
N PRO A 105 15.77 4.37 -4.13
CA PRO A 105 15.29 5.75 -3.95
C PRO A 105 14.40 5.96 -2.72
N ALA A 106 13.69 4.94 -2.26
CA ALA A 106 12.72 5.08 -1.16
C ALA A 106 12.36 3.76 -0.50
N THR A 107 12.00 3.85 0.78
CA THR A 107 11.35 2.78 1.54
C THR A 107 10.00 3.26 2.06
N PHE A 108 9.06 2.33 2.13
CA PHE A 108 7.74 2.55 2.70
C PHE A 108 7.34 1.35 3.56
N SER A 109 6.64 1.61 4.66
CA SER A 109 6.01 0.55 5.44
C SER A 109 4.65 1.00 5.96
N PHE A 110 3.74 0.05 6.06
CA PHE A 110 2.43 0.22 6.68
C PHE A 110 2.15 -0.94 7.64
N ASP A 111 1.58 -0.62 8.80
CA ASP A 111 1.07 -1.59 9.77
C ASP A 111 -0.26 -1.07 10.31
N GLY A 112 -1.33 -1.83 10.09
CA GLY A 112 -2.65 -1.45 10.53
C GLY A 112 -3.74 -2.38 10.03
N THR A 113 -4.90 -1.81 9.73
CA THR A 113 -6.06 -2.52 9.19
C THR A 113 -6.53 -1.90 7.89
N ALA A 114 -7.16 -2.71 7.06
CA ALA A 114 -7.75 -2.26 5.80
C ALA A 114 -9.05 -3.02 5.49
N SER A 115 -9.85 -2.46 4.58
CA SER A 115 -11.03 -3.09 3.97
C SER A 115 -11.02 -2.80 2.46
N MET A 116 -11.22 -3.84 1.64
CA MET A 116 -11.39 -3.73 0.18
C MET A 116 -12.88 -3.72 -0.22
N SER A 117 -13.68 -2.93 0.49
CA SER A 117 -15.06 -2.63 0.10
C SER A 117 -15.12 -1.52 -0.96
N GLU A 118 -16.32 -1.20 -1.47
CA GLU A 118 -16.54 -0.07 -2.40
C GLU A 118 -15.97 1.24 -1.84
N ASN A 119 -16.10 1.45 -0.53
CA ASN A 119 -15.46 2.54 0.20
C ASN A 119 -14.19 2.02 0.87
N THR A 120 -13.15 1.83 0.06
CA THR A 120 -11.86 1.33 0.55
C THR A 120 -11.40 2.11 1.79
N TYR A 121 -11.01 1.37 2.82
CA TYR A 121 -10.61 1.93 4.11
C TYR A 121 -9.22 1.44 4.49
N PHE A 122 -8.40 2.32 5.04
CA PHE A 122 -7.11 2.01 5.65
C PHE A 122 -6.97 2.79 6.96
N ASP A 123 -6.42 2.15 7.99
CA ASP A 123 -6.14 2.78 9.28
C ASP A 123 -4.91 2.14 9.89
N GLY A 124 -3.83 2.91 10.07
CA GLY A 124 -2.55 2.33 10.46
C GLY A 124 -1.40 3.32 10.58
N GLN A 125 -0.27 2.83 11.05
CA GLN A 125 0.98 3.56 11.08
C GLN A 125 1.67 3.41 9.73
N ALA A 126 1.94 4.52 9.05
CA ALA A 126 2.76 4.55 7.86
C ALA A 126 4.12 5.19 8.15
N LYS A 127 5.15 4.69 7.47
CA LYS A 127 6.49 5.26 7.46
C LYS A 127 6.99 5.34 6.04
N PHE A 128 7.61 6.46 5.71
CA PHE A 128 8.27 6.69 4.43
C PHE A 128 9.66 7.27 4.69
N SER A 129 10.65 6.84 3.93
CA SER A 129 11.98 7.44 3.98
C SER A 129 12.64 7.40 2.62
N ALA A 130 13.30 8.50 2.27
CA ALA A 130 14.12 8.62 1.08
C ALA A 130 15.39 9.43 1.39
N PRO A 131 16.57 9.01 0.90
CA PRO A 131 17.80 9.78 1.06
C PRO A 131 17.82 11.06 0.22
N SER A 132 16.98 11.14 -0.82
CA SER A 132 16.84 12.32 -1.67
C SER A 132 15.43 12.41 -2.23
N LEU A 133 14.67 13.43 -1.82
CA LEU A 133 13.31 13.66 -2.37
C LEU A 133 13.37 13.91 -3.89
N ARG A 134 14.40 14.59 -4.38
CA ARG A 134 14.64 14.77 -5.82
C ARG A 134 14.75 13.42 -6.55
N ARG A 135 15.57 12.50 -6.03
CA ARG A 135 15.77 11.17 -6.64
C ARG A 135 14.46 10.39 -6.72
N VAL A 136 13.59 10.50 -5.70
CA VAL A 136 12.26 9.88 -5.70
C VAL A 136 11.37 10.50 -6.77
N LEU A 137 11.32 11.83 -6.88
CA LEU A 137 10.50 12.50 -7.89
C LEU A 137 10.96 12.20 -9.33
N GLU A 138 12.28 12.09 -9.55
CA GLU A 138 12.86 11.68 -10.83
C GLU A 138 12.49 10.24 -11.15
N TRP A 139 12.63 9.34 -10.18
CA TRP A 139 12.25 7.93 -10.31
C TRP A 139 10.76 7.76 -10.57
N SER A 140 9.91 8.51 -9.86
CA SER A 140 8.47 8.48 -9.98
C SER A 140 7.95 9.23 -11.21
N GLN A 141 8.83 9.90 -11.97
CA GLN A 141 8.46 10.68 -13.15
C GLN A 141 7.33 11.68 -12.86
N ALA A 142 7.20 12.15 -11.62
CA ALA A 142 6.11 13.02 -11.18
C ALA A 142 6.22 14.47 -11.71
N GLY A 143 7.23 14.77 -12.53
CA GLY A 143 7.57 16.12 -12.94
C GLY A 143 8.20 16.91 -11.79
N ILE A 144 9.29 17.63 -12.07
CA ILE A 144 9.98 18.43 -11.06
C ILE A 144 10.07 19.86 -11.57
N ALA A 145 9.52 20.81 -10.82
CA ALA A 145 9.77 22.21 -11.08
C ALA A 145 11.26 22.53 -10.83
N PRO A 146 11.93 23.31 -11.69
CA PRO A 146 13.33 23.70 -11.47
C PRO A 146 13.53 24.28 -10.07
N GLY A 147 14.52 23.76 -9.32
CA GLY A 147 14.83 24.21 -7.95
C GLY A 147 14.02 23.56 -6.82
N ALA A 148 13.04 22.69 -7.12
CA ALA A 148 12.28 22.01 -6.08
C ALA A 148 13.04 20.80 -5.46
N ALA A 149 12.76 20.55 -4.19
CA ALA A 149 13.15 19.41 -3.36
C ALA A 149 14.66 19.14 -3.21
N ILE A 150 15.20 19.39 -2.01
CA ILE A 150 16.60 19.09 -1.65
C ILE A 150 16.61 18.32 -0.34
N GLY A 151 17.50 17.34 -0.24
CA GLY A 151 17.78 16.63 1.00
C GLY A 151 16.99 15.34 1.21
N SER A 152 17.33 14.68 2.30
CA SER A 152 16.63 13.48 2.77
C SER A 152 15.23 13.85 3.28
N VAL A 153 14.33 12.88 3.24
CA VAL A 153 13.00 13.00 3.82
C VAL A 153 12.67 11.76 4.62
N SER A 154 12.10 11.94 5.81
CA SER A 154 11.44 10.87 6.54
C SER A 154 10.08 11.36 7.04
N ILE A 155 9.09 10.47 6.97
CA ILE A 155 7.72 10.73 7.41
C ILE A 155 7.28 9.53 8.25
N SER A 156 6.70 9.80 9.42
CA SER A 156 6.02 8.81 10.25
C SER A 156 4.66 9.39 10.64
N SER A 157 3.57 8.75 10.21
CA SER A 157 2.22 9.30 10.38
C SER A 157 1.19 8.21 10.69
N LYS A 158 0.20 8.55 11.52
CA LYS A 158 -1.02 7.77 11.63
C LYS A 158 -1.90 8.13 10.42
N ILE A 159 -2.14 7.17 9.54
CA ILE A 159 -2.96 7.39 8.35
C ILE A 159 -4.34 6.79 8.57
N THR A 160 -5.37 7.56 8.21
CA THR A 160 -6.74 7.07 8.00
C THR A 160 -7.18 7.45 6.59
N ALA A 161 -7.52 6.47 5.75
CA ALA A 161 -8.04 6.71 4.40
C ALA A 161 -9.45 6.14 4.27
N THR A 162 -10.37 6.91 3.70
CA THR A 162 -11.74 6.48 3.41
C THR A 162 -12.35 7.37 2.32
N GLY A 163 -13.07 6.76 1.37
CA GLY A 163 -13.83 7.51 0.36
C GLY A 163 -13.01 8.53 -0.44
N GLY A 164 -11.76 8.18 -0.78
CA GLY A 164 -10.85 9.07 -1.52
C GLY A 164 -10.20 10.18 -0.69
N ARG A 165 -10.45 10.26 0.62
CA ARG A 165 -9.79 11.20 1.53
C ARG A 165 -8.78 10.47 2.40
N VAL A 166 -7.58 11.01 2.54
CA VAL A 166 -6.49 10.47 3.34
C VAL A 166 -6.08 11.52 4.38
N LYS A 167 -6.25 11.17 5.65
CA LYS A 167 -5.81 11.95 6.80
C LYS A 167 -4.50 11.42 7.31
N PHE A 168 -3.61 12.33 7.65
CA PHE A 168 -2.29 12.09 8.22
C PHE A 168 -2.25 12.81 9.56
N ASP A 169 -2.43 12.07 10.64
CA ASP A 169 -2.45 12.58 12.00
C ASP A 169 -1.11 12.30 12.69
N ASN A 170 -0.73 13.19 13.63
CA ASN A 170 0.51 13.09 14.39
C ASN A 170 1.74 12.85 13.48
N THR A 171 1.80 13.60 12.38
CA THR A 171 2.80 13.39 11.34
C THR A 171 4.13 14.00 11.79
N ALA A 172 5.10 13.15 12.11
CA ALA A 172 6.48 13.55 12.26
C ALA A 172 7.15 13.56 10.88
N ILE A 173 7.71 14.69 10.50
CA ILE A 173 8.44 14.86 9.24
C ILE A 173 9.86 15.31 9.57
N ALA A 174 10.86 14.77 8.90
CA ALA A 174 12.19 15.38 8.86
C ALA A 174 12.58 15.65 7.41
N LEU A 175 12.98 16.90 7.12
CA LEU A 175 13.48 17.32 5.82
C LEU A 175 14.92 17.78 5.97
N ASP A 176 15.86 17.08 5.33
CA ASP A 176 17.29 17.34 5.44
C ASP A 176 17.78 17.46 6.89
N ASN A 177 17.31 16.53 7.74
CA ASN A 177 17.54 16.49 9.19
C ASN A 177 16.89 17.63 10.00
N ASN A 178 15.99 18.42 9.41
CA ASN A 178 15.19 19.41 10.12
C ASN A 178 13.84 18.77 10.50
N PRO A 179 13.61 18.44 11.79
CA PRO A 179 12.36 17.83 12.23
C PRO A 179 11.23 18.87 12.29
N GLY A 180 10.01 18.41 12.04
CA GLY A 180 8.77 19.17 12.19
C GLY A 180 7.61 18.23 12.48
N MET A 181 6.52 18.79 12.99
CA MET A 181 5.29 18.05 13.26
C MET A 181 4.11 18.69 12.56
N GLY A 182 3.15 17.87 12.12
CA GLY A 182 2.00 18.40 11.41
C GLY A 182 0.85 17.43 11.31
N ALA A 183 -0.19 17.91 10.64
CA ALA A 183 -1.29 17.09 10.16
C ALA A 183 -1.56 17.46 8.70
N LEU A 184 -1.86 16.46 7.88
CA LEU A 184 -2.19 16.65 6.47
C LEU A 184 -3.53 16.00 6.15
N ASP A 185 -4.26 16.61 5.23
CA ASP A 185 -5.49 16.08 4.67
C ASP A 185 -5.40 16.16 3.14
N LEU A 186 -5.47 14.99 2.50
CA LEU A 186 -5.38 14.81 1.07
C LEU A 186 -6.71 14.31 0.54
N SER A 187 -7.30 15.04 -0.39
CA SER A 187 -8.49 14.65 -1.14
C SER A 187 -8.09 14.21 -2.55
N LEU A 188 -8.35 12.94 -2.88
CA LEU A 188 -8.06 12.32 -4.17
C LEU A 188 -9.30 12.37 -5.07
N GLY A 189 -9.65 13.57 -5.55
CA GLY A 189 -10.70 13.79 -6.57
C GLY A 189 -10.12 13.94 -7.98
N ALA A 190 -10.94 14.45 -8.91
CA ALA A 190 -10.49 14.80 -10.28
C ALA A 190 -9.31 15.78 -10.28
N GLN A 191 -9.23 16.62 -9.26
CA GLN A 191 -8.06 17.42 -8.93
C GLN A 191 -7.67 17.11 -7.47
N PRO A 192 -6.49 16.51 -7.24
CA PRO A 192 -6.01 16.28 -5.89
C PRO A 192 -5.81 17.59 -5.13
N VAL A 193 -6.29 17.66 -3.88
CA VAL A 193 -6.10 18.81 -2.99
C VAL A 193 -5.42 18.35 -1.72
N ILE A 194 -4.35 19.04 -1.32
CA ILE A 194 -3.66 18.82 -0.05
C ILE A 194 -3.80 20.07 0.83
N SER A 195 -4.11 19.88 2.10
CA SER A 195 -4.13 20.93 3.12
C SER A 195 -3.50 20.40 4.40
N GLY A 196 -3.02 21.28 5.27
CA GLY A 196 -2.43 20.84 6.52
C GLY A 196 -1.73 21.94 7.29
N THR A 197 -1.17 21.53 8.42
CA THR A 197 -0.36 22.37 9.29
C THR A 197 1.04 21.76 9.41
N LEU A 198 2.04 22.62 9.54
CA LEU A 198 3.40 22.23 9.89
C LEU A 198 3.88 23.21 10.96
N ALA A 199 4.40 22.66 12.05
CA ALA A 199 4.93 23.37 13.21
C ALA A 199 6.38 22.94 13.48
#